data_AF-A0A3Q9VYD2-F1
#
_entry.id   AF-A0A3Q9VYD2-F1
#
_cell.length_a   1.000
_cell.length_b   1.000
_cell.length_c   1.000
_cell.angle_alpha   90.00
_cell.angle_beta   90.00
_cell.angle_gamma   90.00
#
_symmetry.space_group_name_H-M   'P 1'
#
loop_
_entity.id
_entity.type
_entity.pdbx_description
1 polymer ?
#
loop_
_entity_poly.entity_id
_entity_poly.type
_entity_poly.pdbx_seq_one_letter_code
_entity_poly.pdbx_strand_id
1 'polypeptide(L)'
;CFCNPGACQWFLQLSNGDIHRQFESGHICSDYNDLIEGLPTGAVRISFGYMTTKQDVDKVIDMIEECYLASPEERLRRMDTANLPKALKHIPDRLKPQLKEICVYPIKSCGAFKVIDSWPLTRTGFLYDRGWMIVDSSGMAITQKHQTRLCLIKPVINRHKGTLELTFMDMKSVHVSLETTSDQIDVINSSLCQSKVCNDLVSGYDCGDEVANWL
;
A
#
# COMPACT_ATOMS: atom_id res chain seq x y z
N CYS A 1 2.05 13.05 16.70
CA CYS A 1 1.25 13.46 17.88
C CYS A 1 -0.03 14.16 17.43
N PHE A 2 -1.02 14.33 18.31
CA PHE A 2 -2.00 15.41 18.14
C PHE A 2 -1.28 16.78 18.11
N CYS A 3 -2.01 17.89 18.15
CA CYS A 3 -1.42 19.24 18.16
C CYS A 3 -0.60 19.60 19.43
N ASN A 4 -0.13 18.61 20.22
CA ASN A 4 0.66 18.80 21.44
C ASN A 4 1.92 17.89 21.41
N PRO A 5 3.01 18.29 20.75
CA PRO A 5 4.23 17.50 20.67
C PRO A 5 4.94 17.36 22.03
N GLY A 6 4.83 18.36 22.92
CA GLY A 6 5.46 18.33 24.23
C GLY A 6 4.95 17.21 25.13
N ALA A 7 3.66 16.85 25.04
CA ALA A 7 3.12 15.71 25.77
C ALA A 7 3.78 14.40 25.32
N CYS A 8 3.84 14.14 24.01
CA CYS A 8 4.51 12.92 23.52
C CYS A 8 6.00 12.92 23.84
N GLN A 9 6.67 14.07 23.75
CA GLN A 9 8.07 14.18 24.13
C GLN A 9 8.29 13.67 25.56
N TRP A 10 7.43 14.09 26.48
CA TRP A 10 7.49 13.66 27.87
C TRP A 10 7.16 12.17 28.05
N PHE A 11 6.04 11.70 27.50
CA PHE A 11 5.58 10.31 27.67
C PHE A 11 6.46 9.26 26.98
N LEU A 12 7.02 9.60 25.82
CA LEU A 12 7.88 8.73 25.02
C LEU A 12 9.37 8.93 25.36
N GLN A 13 9.68 9.81 26.31
CA GLN A 13 11.04 10.12 26.76
C GLN A 13 11.97 10.56 25.61
N LEU A 14 11.42 11.34 24.67
CA LEU A 14 12.16 11.85 23.52
C LEU A 14 13.04 13.04 23.95
N SER A 15 14.27 13.09 23.44
CA SER A 15 15.14 14.24 23.65
C SER A 15 14.69 15.44 22.81
N ASN A 16 15.17 16.63 23.15
CA ASN A 16 14.95 17.82 22.31
C ASN A 16 15.50 17.62 20.88
N GLY A 17 16.57 16.84 20.74
CA GLY A 17 17.14 16.50 19.43
C GLY A 17 16.24 15.60 18.61
N ASP A 18 15.56 14.64 19.25
CA ASP A 18 14.57 13.78 18.58
C ASP A 18 13.40 14.61 18.04
N ILE A 19 12.87 15.54 18.84
CA ILE A 19 11.79 16.43 18.41
C ILE A 19 12.23 17.33 17.24
N HIS A 20 13.47 17.81 17.26
CA HIS A 20 14.00 18.59 16.14
C HIS A 20 14.11 17.77 14.87
N ARG A 21 14.66 16.54 14.95
CA ARG A 21 14.73 15.61 13.82
C ARG A 21 13.34 15.28 13.26
N GLN A 22 12.36 15.06 14.14
CA GLN A 22 10.98 14.82 13.71
C GLN A 22 10.42 16.01 12.94
N PHE A 23 10.68 17.24 13.40
CA PHE A 23 10.28 18.44 12.68
C PHE A 23 10.99 18.57 11.32
N GLU A 24 12.31 18.33 11.27
CA GLU A 24 13.10 18.37 10.03
C GLU A 24 12.66 17.30 9.02
N SER A 25 12.20 16.14 9.47
CA SER A 25 11.62 15.10 8.61
C SER A 25 10.19 15.44 8.15
N GLY A 26 9.67 16.62 8.49
CA GLY A 26 8.36 17.09 8.10
C GLY A 26 7.20 16.54 8.94
N HIS A 27 7.46 16.09 10.17
CA HIS A 27 6.39 15.59 11.05
C HIS A 27 5.44 16.72 11.43
N ILE A 28 4.15 16.51 11.17
CA ILE A 28 3.07 17.43 11.54
C ILE A 28 1.91 16.67 12.16
N CYS A 29 1.01 17.39 12.85
CA CYS A 29 -0.20 16.77 13.37
C CYS A 29 -1.04 16.21 12.23
N SER A 30 -1.53 14.98 12.40
CA SER A 30 -2.37 14.26 11.44
C SER A 30 -1.68 13.92 10.11
N ASP A 31 -0.35 13.86 10.08
CA ASP A 31 0.36 13.19 9.00
C ASP A 31 0.24 11.66 9.10
N TYR A 32 0.96 10.95 8.23
CA TYR A 32 1.03 9.49 8.19
C TYR A 32 2.37 8.96 8.74
N ASN A 33 3.14 9.79 9.46
CA ASN A 33 4.47 9.44 9.96
C ASN A 33 4.37 8.96 11.41
N ASP A 34 3.91 7.72 11.60
CA ASP A 34 3.71 7.13 12.94
C ASP A 34 5.03 6.76 13.64
N LEU A 35 6.08 6.50 12.85
CA LEU A 35 7.43 6.15 13.31
C LEU A 35 8.46 7.01 12.58
N ILE A 36 9.39 7.60 13.33
CA ILE A 36 10.57 8.30 12.78
C ILE A 36 11.80 7.64 13.39
N GLU A 37 12.65 7.06 12.55
CA GLU A 37 13.81 6.25 12.97
C GLU A 37 13.44 5.10 13.92
N GLY A 38 12.23 4.54 13.75
CA GLY A 38 11.70 3.48 14.62
C GLY A 38 11.16 3.98 15.96
N LEU A 39 11.27 5.28 16.27
CA LEU A 39 10.67 5.88 17.45
C LEU A 39 9.22 6.28 17.16
N PRO A 40 8.27 5.95 18.05
CA PRO A 40 6.90 6.43 17.92
C PRO A 40 6.85 7.94 18.05
N THR A 41 6.01 8.55 17.23
CA THR A 41 5.84 10.01 17.17
C THR A 41 4.48 10.44 17.71
N GLY A 42 3.63 9.49 18.10
CA GLY A 42 2.20 9.71 18.30
C GLY A 42 1.63 9.08 19.56
N ALA A 43 0.31 9.22 19.70
CA ALA A 43 -0.46 8.64 20.78
C ALA A 43 -1.81 8.16 20.25
N VAL A 44 -2.29 7.05 20.78
CA VAL A 44 -3.67 6.58 20.56
C VAL A 44 -4.54 7.12 21.69
N ARG A 45 -5.68 7.74 21.35
CA ARG A 45 -6.65 8.24 22.32
C ARG A 45 -7.95 7.46 22.23
N ILE A 46 -8.39 6.92 23.36
CA ILE A 46 -9.70 6.28 23.51
C ILE A 46 -10.56 7.18 24.39
N SER A 47 -11.82 7.38 24.02
CA SER A 47 -12.78 8.19 24.76
C SER A 47 -13.98 7.35 25.13
N PHE A 48 -14.34 7.39 26.42
CA PHE A 48 -15.43 6.60 26.97
C PHE A 48 -16.68 7.47 27.20
N GLY A 49 -17.85 6.88 26.98
CA GLY A 49 -19.13 7.53 27.22
C GLY A 49 -19.53 7.44 28.70
N TYR A 50 -20.54 8.22 29.10
CA TYR A 50 -21.03 8.24 30.48
C TYR A 50 -21.41 6.84 31.03
N MET A 51 -21.96 5.98 30.17
CA MET A 51 -22.41 4.64 30.56
C MET A 51 -21.29 3.57 30.54
N THR A 52 -20.05 3.94 30.22
CA THR A 52 -18.93 2.99 30.20
C THR A 52 -18.63 2.53 31.62
N THR A 53 -18.65 1.22 31.82
CA THR A 53 -18.27 0.60 33.10
C THR A 53 -16.78 0.26 33.11
N LYS A 54 -16.23 0.01 34.30
CA LYS A 54 -14.85 -0.50 34.42
C LYS A 54 -14.63 -1.77 33.58
N GLN A 55 -15.60 -2.68 33.58
CA GLN A 55 -15.52 -3.93 32.82
C GLN A 55 -15.40 -3.70 31.31
N ASP A 56 -16.00 -2.62 30.78
CA ASP A 56 -15.86 -2.27 29.38
C ASP A 56 -14.46 -1.73 29.07
N VAL A 57 -13.85 -0.99 30.00
CA VAL A 57 -12.46 -0.52 29.89
C VAL A 57 -11.50 -1.71 29.95
N ASP A 58 -11.70 -2.63 30.90
CA ASP A 58 -10.88 -3.83 31.06
C ASP A 58 -10.88 -4.65 29.77
N LYS A 59 -12.05 -4.84 29.12
CA LYS A 59 -12.13 -5.52 27.81
C LYS A 59 -11.33 -4.84 26.70
N VAL A 60 -11.25 -3.50 26.71
CA VAL A 60 -10.46 -2.77 25.72
C VAL A 60 -8.97 -2.97 25.98
N ILE A 61 -8.56 -2.97 27.25
CA ILE A 61 -7.17 -3.26 27.65
C ILE A 61 -6.81 -4.69 27.24
N ASP A 62 -7.64 -5.67 27.61
CA ASP A 62 -7.46 -7.08 27.25
C ASP A 62 -7.33 -7.22 25.72
N MET A 63 -8.18 -6.54 24.94
CA MET A 63 -8.08 -6.56 23.49
C MET A 63 -6.73 -6.01 22.98
N ILE A 64 -6.21 -4.93 23.57
CA ILE A 64 -4.91 -4.37 23.18
C ILE A 64 -3.79 -5.37 23.48
N GLU A 65 -3.78 -5.93 24.70
CA GLU A 65 -2.80 -6.93 25.12
C GLU A 65 -2.86 -8.17 24.22
N GLU A 66 -4.07 -8.65 23.93
CA GLU A 66 -4.28 -9.88 23.19
C GLU A 66 -4.01 -9.75 21.68
N CYS A 67 -4.33 -8.60 21.08
CA CYS A 67 -4.21 -8.41 19.63
C CYS A 67 -2.85 -7.83 19.20
N TYR A 68 -2.22 -7.02 20.06
CA TYR A 68 -1.05 -6.21 19.68
C TYR A 68 0.20 -6.50 20.51
N LEU A 69 0.07 -6.99 21.75
CA LEU A 69 1.23 -7.31 22.60
C LEU A 69 1.56 -8.81 22.63
N ALA A 70 0.59 -9.67 22.29
CA ALA A 70 0.82 -11.11 22.18
C ALA A 70 1.72 -11.46 20.99
N SER A 71 2.48 -12.55 21.14
CA SER A 71 3.35 -13.06 20.08
C SER A 71 2.55 -13.44 18.82
N PRO A 72 3.14 -13.35 17.62
CA PRO A 72 2.49 -13.81 16.39
C PRO A 72 1.90 -15.23 16.51
N GLU A 73 2.61 -16.14 17.18
CA GLU A 73 2.20 -17.51 17.43
C GLU A 73 0.96 -17.60 18.33
N GLU A 74 0.91 -16.83 19.42
CA GLU A 74 -0.25 -16.77 20.33
C GLU A 74 -1.48 -16.20 19.63
N ARG A 75 -1.31 -15.16 18.82
CA ARG A 75 -2.41 -14.57 18.06
C ARG A 75 -2.97 -15.55 17.02
N LEU A 76 -2.10 -16.28 16.32
CA LEU A 76 -2.51 -17.33 15.39
C LEU A 76 -3.24 -18.48 16.11
N ARG A 77 -2.80 -18.84 17.34
CA ARG A 77 -3.51 -19.82 18.17
C ARG A 77 -4.87 -19.33 18.67
N ARG A 78 -5.07 -18.03 18.87
CA ARG A 78 -6.39 -17.46 19.24
C ARG A 78 -7.38 -17.48 18.09
N MET A 79 -6.90 -17.50 16.84
CA MET A 79 -7.72 -17.80 15.67
C MET A 79 -8.09 -19.29 15.59
N ASP A 80 -7.58 -20.12 16.50
CA ASP A 80 -7.99 -21.51 16.60
C ASP A 80 -9.44 -21.61 17.10
N THR A 81 -10.23 -22.16 16.21
CA THR A 81 -11.68 -22.26 16.26
C THR A 81 -12.22 -23.06 17.45
N ALA A 82 -11.35 -23.84 18.11
CA ALA A 82 -11.69 -24.74 19.21
C ALA A 82 -12.20 -24.03 20.49
N ASN A 83 -11.72 -22.80 20.75
CA ASN A 83 -11.99 -22.07 22.01
C ASN A 83 -13.10 -21.01 21.90
N LEU A 84 -13.79 -20.91 20.76
CA LEU A 84 -14.88 -19.93 20.62
C LEU A 84 -16.08 -20.30 21.51
N PRO A 85 -16.72 -19.31 22.17
CA PRO A 85 -18.00 -19.49 22.85
C PRO A 85 -19.02 -20.18 21.93
N LYS A 86 -19.89 -21.05 22.46
CA LYS A 86 -20.86 -21.83 21.66
C LYS A 86 -21.67 -20.97 20.66
N ALA A 87 -22.05 -19.74 21.06
CA ALA A 87 -22.74 -18.79 20.19
C ALA A 87 -21.91 -18.36 18.97
N LEU A 88 -20.59 -18.36 19.08
CA LEU A 88 -19.65 -17.95 18.04
C LEU A 88 -19.03 -19.15 17.30
N LYS A 89 -19.31 -20.40 17.67
CA LYS A 89 -18.74 -21.61 17.02
C LYS A 89 -19.15 -21.84 15.56
N HIS A 90 -20.21 -21.19 15.08
CA HIS A 90 -20.60 -21.19 13.65
C HIS A 90 -19.86 -20.14 12.82
N ILE A 91 -19.20 -19.19 13.49
CA ILE A 91 -18.42 -18.09 12.92
C ILE A 91 -17.01 -18.52 12.48
N PRO A 92 -16.27 -19.47 13.11
CA PRO A 92 -14.91 -19.80 12.71
C PRO A 92 -14.74 -20.30 11.28
N ASP A 93 -15.69 -21.05 10.70
CA ASP A 93 -15.63 -21.40 9.27
C ASP A 93 -15.81 -20.16 8.37
N ARG A 94 -16.41 -19.08 8.91
CA ARG A 94 -16.49 -17.73 8.33
C ARG A 94 -15.29 -16.83 8.68
N LEU A 95 -14.56 -17.11 9.76
CA LEU A 95 -13.46 -16.28 10.28
C LEU A 95 -12.06 -16.85 10.03
N LYS A 96 -11.92 -18.09 9.56
CA LYS A 96 -10.66 -18.53 8.96
C LYS A 96 -10.44 -17.64 7.73
N PRO A 97 -9.49 -16.70 7.74
CA PRO A 97 -9.27 -15.86 6.59
C PRO A 97 -8.83 -16.78 5.46
N GLN A 98 -9.66 -16.83 4.42
CA GLN A 98 -9.31 -17.51 3.18
C GLN A 98 -8.80 -16.46 2.23
N LEU A 99 -7.66 -16.74 1.61
CA LEU A 99 -7.22 -15.96 0.47
C LEU A 99 -8.21 -16.20 -0.67
N LYS A 100 -9.06 -15.20 -0.93
CA LYS A 100 -10.09 -15.29 -1.98
C LYS A 100 -9.49 -15.03 -3.36
N GLU A 101 -8.66 -14.01 -3.47
CA GLU A 101 -8.08 -13.55 -4.73
C GLU A 101 -6.84 -12.72 -4.43
N ILE A 102 -5.80 -12.85 -5.26
CA ILE A 102 -4.67 -11.92 -5.31
C ILE A 102 -4.84 -11.06 -6.56
N CYS A 103 -4.78 -9.75 -6.37
CA CYS A 103 -4.86 -8.76 -7.43
C CYS A 103 -3.58 -7.95 -7.46
N VAL A 104 -2.90 -7.96 -8.60
CA VAL A 104 -1.77 -7.08 -8.90
C VAL A 104 -2.30 -5.92 -9.73
N TYR A 105 -1.80 -4.71 -9.53
CA TYR A 105 -2.15 -3.54 -10.32
C TYR A 105 -0.88 -2.98 -10.95
N PRO A 106 -0.47 -3.52 -12.11
CA PRO A 106 0.82 -3.17 -12.70
C PRO A 106 0.91 -1.69 -13.04
N ILE A 107 -0.17 -1.15 -13.60
CA ILE A 107 -0.25 0.27 -13.98
C ILE A 107 -1.11 1.00 -12.95
N LYS A 108 -0.58 2.11 -12.41
CA LYS A 108 -1.31 3.04 -11.55
C LYS A 108 -2.64 3.42 -12.19
N SER A 109 -3.71 3.38 -11.41
CA SER A 109 -5.08 3.77 -11.81
C SER A 109 -5.81 2.83 -12.78
N CYS A 110 -5.17 1.78 -13.29
CA CYS A 110 -5.77 0.83 -14.22
C CYS A 110 -6.43 -0.37 -13.53
N GLY A 111 -7.02 -1.28 -14.32
CA GLY A 111 -7.64 -2.51 -13.83
C GLY A 111 -6.66 -3.48 -13.16
N ALA A 112 -7.20 -4.41 -12.36
CA ALA A 112 -6.42 -5.43 -11.69
C ALA A 112 -6.08 -6.61 -12.63
N PHE A 113 -4.85 -7.09 -12.53
CA PHE A 113 -4.45 -8.42 -12.99
C PHE A 113 -4.73 -9.44 -11.87
N LYS A 114 -5.62 -10.40 -12.14
CA LYS A 114 -6.03 -11.43 -11.20
C LYS A 114 -5.08 -12.62 -11.29
N VAL A 115 -4.44 -12.96 -10.17
CA VAL A 115 -3.53 -14.10 -10.07
C VAL A 115 -4.34 -15.38 -9.87
N ILE A 116 -3.96 -16.44 -10.58
CA ILE A 116 -4.66 -17.74 -10.55
C ILE A 116 -4.13 -18.63 -9.42
N ASP A 117 -2.82 -18.67 -9.23
CA ASP A 117 -2.13 -19.65 -8.38
C ASP A 117 -1.27 -18.98 -7.31
N SER A 118 -0.17 -18.35 -7.71
CA SER A 118 0.83 -17.77 -6.82
C SER A 118 1.51 -16.59 -7.49
N TRP A 119 2.01 -15.67 -6.67
CA TRP A 119 2.73 -14.50 -7.19
C TRP A 119 3.98 -14.21 -6.37
N PRO A 120 5.11 -13.87 -7.01
CA PRO A 120 6.33 -13.57 -6.28
C PRO A 120 6.19 -12.31 -5.42
N LEU A 121 6.74 -12.38 -4.21
CA LEU A 121 6.93 -11.21 -3.34
C LEU A 121 8.34 -10.66 -3.48
N THR A 122 8.44 -9.34 -3.51
CA THR A 122 9.67 -8.55 -3.49
C THR A 122 9.75 -7.79 -2.17
N ARG A 123 10.81 -7.00 -1.99
CA ARG A 123 10.96 -6.13 -0.80
C ARG A 123 9.90 -5.03 -0.72
N THR A 124 9.26 -4.69 -1.84
CA THR A 124 8.30 -3.58 -1.95
C THR A 124 6.86 -4.04 -2.19
N GLY A 125 6.60 -5.34 -2.32
CA GLY A 125 5.26 -5.88 -2.52
C GLY A 125 5.24 -7.02 -3.53
N PHE A 126 4.13 -7.18 -4.24
CA PHE A 126 4.04 -8.17 -5.33
C PHE A 126 4.93 -7.74 -6.51
N LEU A 127 5.61 -8.71 -7.15
CA LEU A 127 6.41 -8.43 -8.34
C LEU A 127 5.56 -7.72 -9.41
N TYR A 128 6.09 -6.67 -10.03
CA TYR A 128 5.40 -5.84 -11.02
C TYR A 128 4.21 -5.02 -10.51
N ASP A 129 3.94 -4.99 -9.20
CA ASP A 129 2.87 -4.15 -8.66
C ASP A 129 3.27 -2.67 -8.67
N ARG A 130 2.42 -1.82 -9.26
CA ARG A 130 2.66 -0.36 -9.42
C ARG A 130 3.99 -0.02 -10.11
N GLY A 131 4.46 -0.90 -11.00
CA GLY A 131 5.68 -0.68 -11.78
C GLY A 131 5.54 0.37 -12.90
N TRP A 132 4.31 0.71 -13.29
CA TRP A 132 4.02 1.62 -14.41
C TRP A 132 2.99 2.68 -14.04
N MET A 133 2.99 3.77 -14.80
CA MET A 133 1.98 4.82 -14.74
C MET A 133 1.78 5.41 -16.13
N ILE A 134 0.57 5.92 -16.38
CA ILE A 134 0.28 6.72 -17.57
C ILE A 134 0.45 8.19 -17.19
N VAL A 135 1.17 8.95 -18.00
CA VAL A 135 1.40 10.38 -17.79
C VAL A 135 0.77 11.19 -18.92
N ASP A 136 0.42 12.43 -18.64
CA ASP A 136 0.05 13.40 -19.67
C ASP A 136 1.29 14.05 -20.31
N SER A 137 1.07 14.98 -21.25
CA SER A 137 2.14 15.71 -21.94
C SER A 137 2.98 16.60 -21.02
N SER A 138 2.53 16.89 -19.80
CA SER A 138 3.29 17.61 -18.78
C SER A 138 4.14 16.68 -17.91
N GLY A 139 4.08 15.37 -18.14
CA GLY A 139 4.74 14.35 -17.33
C GLY A 139 3.98 14.00 -16.06
N MET A 140 2.76 14.51 -15.88
CA MET A 140 1.98 14.27 -14.68
C MET A 140 1.16 12.99 -14.78
N ALA A 141 1.24 12.14 -13.74
CA ALA A 141 0.51 10.88 -13.70
C ALA A 141 -1.01 11.10 -13.76
N ILE A 142 -1.66 10.48 -14.75
CA ILE A 142 -3.11 10.49 -14.88
C ILE A 142 -3.71 9.57 -13.81
N THR A 143 -4.71 10.08 -13.08
CA THR A 143 -5.33 9.35 -11.98
C THR A 143 -6.75 8.90 -12.31
N GLN A 144 -7.16 7.76 -11.73
CA GLN A 144 -8.53 7.26 -11.87
C GLN A 144 -9.58 8.26 -11.34
N LYS A 145 -9.22 9.10 -10.36
CA LYS A 145 -10.09 10.15 -9.83
C LYS A 145 -10.45 11.21 -10.88
N HIS A 146 -9.56 11.45 -11.84
CA HIS A 146 -9.77 12.43 -12.91
C HIS A 146 -10.23 11.76 -14.21
N GLN A 147 -9.71 10.57 -14.51
CA GLN A 147 -10.09 9.77 -15.66
C GLN A 147 -10.56 8.38 -15.21
N THR A 148 -11.86 8.24 -14.95
CA THR A 148 -12.44 7.00 -14.43
C THR A 148 -12.32 5.83 -15.41
N ARG A 149 -12.26 6.10 -16.72
CA ARG A 149 -12.12 5.09 -17.78
C ARG A 149 -10.81 4.31 -17.71
N LEU A 150 -9.79 4.79 -16.99
CA LEU A 150 -8.54 4.04 -16.78
C LEU A 150 -8.81 2.66 -16.15
N CYS A 151 -9.87 2.51 -15.34
CA CYS A 151 -10.23 1.23 -14.74
C CYS A 151 -10.59 0.14 -15.76
N LEU A 152 -10.92 0.54 -17.00
CA LEU A 152 -11.31 -0.37 -18.08
C LEU A 152 -10.11 -0.89 -18.86
N ILE A 153 -8.94 -0.26 -18.72
CA ILE A 153 -7.68 -0.80 -19.24
C ILE A 153 -7.30 -1.98 -18.34
N LYS A 154 -7.31 -3.19 -18.92
CA LYS A 154 -7.02 -4.43 -18.19
C LYS A 154 -5.61 -4.92 -18.54
N PRO A 155 -4.67 -4.87 -17.58
CA PRO A 155 -3.34 -5.40 -17.76
C PRO A 155 -3.31 -6.93 -17.56
N VAL A 156 -2.51 -7.62 -18.37
CA VAL A 156 -2.23 -9.05 -18.29
C VAL A 156 -0.73 -9.25 -18.31
N ILE A 157 -0.17 -9.79 -17.22
CA ILE A 157 1.28 -10.03 -17.10
C ILE A 157 1.59 -11.43 -17.60
N ASN A 158 2.44 -11.53 -18.63
CA ASN A 158 2.99 -12.79 -19.11
C ASN A 158 4.49 -12.88 -18.78
N ARG A 159 4.80 -13.53 -17.65
CA ARG A 159 6.18 -13.69 -17.16
C ARG A 159 7.05 -14.55 -18.08
N HIS A 160 6.48 -15.54 -18.76
CA HIS A 160 7.25 -16.41 -19.66
C HIS A 160 7.64 -15.71 -20.96
N LYS A 161 6.76 -14.84 -21.47
CA LYS A 161 7.04 -14.03 -22.66
C LYS A 161 7.79 -12.74 -22.33
N GLY A 162 7.88 -12.35 -21.06
CA GLY A 162 8.46 -11.07 -20.67
C GLY A 162 7.61 -9.87 -21.10
N THR A 163 6.28 -10.02 -21.19
CA THR A 163 5.39 -8.97 -21.72
C THR A 163 4.24 -8.63 -20.79
N LEU A 164 3.90 -7.35 -20.68
CA LEU A 164 2.67 -6.81 -20.12
C LEU A 164 1.72 -6.46 -21.28
N GLU A 165 0.64 -7.21 -21.44
CA GLU A 165 -0.40 -6.95 -22.44
C GLU A 165 -1.47 -6.03 -21.85
N LEU A 166 -1.86 -5.00 -22.60
CA LEU A 166 -2.93 -4.07 -22.24
C LEU A 166 -4.12 -4.28 -23.16
N THR A 167 -5.30 -4.41 -22.56
CA THR A 167 -6.56 -4.59 -23.29
C THR A 167 -7.55 -3.51 -22.89
N PHE A 168 -8.32 -3.03 -23.87
CA PHE A 168 -9.40 -2.06 -23.70
C PHE A 168 -10.53 -2.41 -24.67
N MET A 169 -11.78 -2.12 -24.29
CA MET A 169 -12.97 -2.56 -25.01
C MET A 169 -12.89 -2.30 -26.52
N ASP A 170 -13.10 -3.35 -27.32
CA ASP A 170 -13.10 -3.32 -28.79
C ASP A 170 -11.82 -2.78 -29.46
N MET A 171 -10.72 -2.70 -28.71
CA MET A 171 -9.40 -2.32 -29.22
C MET A 171 -8.49 -3.54 -29.32
N LYS A 172 -7.62 -3.54 -30.35
CA LYS A 172 -6.54 -4.52 -30.45
C LYS A 172 -5.59 -4.34 -29.27
N SER A 173 -5.20 -5.43 -28.60
CA SER A 173 -4.24 -5.37 -27.49
C SER A 173 -2.91 -4.76 -27.90
N VAL A 174 -2.26 -4.06 -26.96
CA VAL A 174 -0.88 -3.57 -27.09
C VAL A 174 0.01 -4.23 -26.03
N HIS A 175 1.32 -4.30 -26.28
CA HIS A 175 2.27 -4.99 -25.41
C HIS A 175 3.39 -4.04 -24.95
N VAL A 176 3.80 -4.20 -23.70
CA VAL A 176 4.96 -3.52 -23.10
C VAL A 176 5.95 -4.60 -22.65
N SER A 177 7.25 -4.40 -22.88
CA SER A 177 8.26 -5.31 -22.32
C SER A 177 8.30 -5.21 -20.79
N LEU A 178 8.37 -6.34 -20.09
CA LEU A 178 8.59 -6.40 -18.64
C LEU A 178 10.07 -6.17 -18.28
N GLU A 179 10.97 -6.41 -19.24
CA GLU A 179 12.41 -6.26 -19.08
C GLU A 179 12.88 -5.05 -19.88
N THR A 180 13.53 -4.10 -19.22
CA THR A 180 14.26 -3.02 -19.88
C THR A 180 15.59 -3.60 -20.34
N THR A 181 15.79 -3.79 -21.65
CA THR A 181 17.07 -4.27 -22.18
C THR A 181 18.18 -3.29 -21.81
N SER A 182 19.18 -3.75 -21.05
CA SER A 182 20.39 -2.99 -20.68
C SER A 182 21.23 -2.53 -21.86
N ASP A 183 20.97 -3.07 -23.05
CA ASP A 183 21.86 -2.93 -24.21
C ASP A 183 21.50 -1.72 -25.10
N GLN A 184 20.51 -0.92 -24.67
CA GLN A 184 20.21 0.41 -25.21
C GLN A 184 20.29 1.48 -24.10
N ILE A 185 21.34 1.44 -23.28
CA ILE A 185 21.81 2.63 -22.54
C ILE A 185 22.53 3.56 -23.54
N ASP A 186 21.90 3.81 -24.68
CA ASP A 186 22.11 5.08 -25.36
C ASP A 186 21.29 6.07 -24.56
N VAL A 187 21.99 6.90 -23.78
CA VAL A 187 21.46 8.12 -23.15
C VAL A 187 21.14 9.13 -24.26
N ILE A 188 20.30 8.72 -25.20
CA ILE A 188 19.78 9.51 -26.29
C ILE A 188 18.28 9.55 -26.06
N ASN A 189 17.84 10.57 -25.33
CA ASN A 189 16.46 11.06 -25.36
C ASN A 189 15.35 10.05 -24.99
N SER A 190 15.60 8.96 -24.26
CA SER A 190 14.50 8.32 -23.52
C SER A 190 14.07 9.33 -22.46
N SER A 191 13.01 10.08 -22.74
CA SER A 191 12.50 11.17 -21.91
C SER A 191 12.33 10.65 -20.49
N LEU A 192 13.28 11.00 -19.62
CA LEU A 192 13.18 10.71 -18.20
C LEU A 192 11.95 11.48 -17.72
N CYS A 193 10.81 10.81 -17.65
CA CYS A 193 9.55 11.44 -17.29
C CYS A 193 9.66 11.79 -15.81
N GLN A 194 9.98 13.05 -15.51
CA GLN A 194 9.92 13.56 -14.15
C GLN A 194 8.45 13.73 -13.78
N SER A 195 7.88 12.71 -13.14
CA SER A 195 6.53 12.80 -12.59
C SER A 195 6.57 13.12 -11.11
N LYS A 196 5.49 13.66 -10.58
CA LYS A 196 5.28 13.78 -9.13
C LYS A 196 4.25 12.75 -8.69
N VAL A 197 4.65 11.84 -7.80
CA VAL A 197 3.75 10.93 -7.11
C VAL A 197 3.79 11.28 -5.63
N CYS A 198 2.66 11.71 -5.07
CA CYS A 198 2.58 12.14 -3.67
C CYS A 198 3.60 13.23 -3.28
N ASN A 199 3.88 14.16 -4.20
CA ASN A 199 4.91 15.22 -4.10
C ASN A 199 6.37 14.76 -4.24
N ASP A 200 6.62 13.47 -4.35
CA ASP A 200 7.96 12.94 -4.63
C ASP A 200 8.23 12.93 -6.14
N LEU A 201 9.42 13.40 -6.52
CA LEU A 201 9.92 13.32 -7.89
C LEU A 201 10.31 11.88 -8.20
N VAL A 202 9.69 11.30 -9.22
CA VAL A 202 10.01 9.98 -9.73
C VAL A 202 10.49 10.07 -11.16
N SER A 203 11.48 9.26 -11.50
CA SER A 203 11.92 9.04 -12.87
C SER A 203 11.34 7.74 -13.42
N GLY A 204 10.99 7.74 -14.71
CA GLY A 204 10.51 6.55 -15.41
C GLY A 204 11.12 6.43 -16.80
N TYR A 205 11.00 5.24 -17.37
CA TYR A 205 11.34 4.95 -18.75
C TYR A 205 10.09 5.04 -19.61
N ASP A 206 10.20 5.67 -20.78
CA ASP A 206 9.13 5.65 -21.77
C ASP A 206 8.92 4.23 -22.30
N CYS A 207 7.66 3.83 -22.41
CA CYS A 207 7.25 2.51 -22.91
C CYS A 207 7.07 2.49 -24.43
N GLY A 208 7.29 3.63 -25.10
CA GLY A 208 7.36 3.74 -26.55
C GLY A 208 6.07 4.21 -27.22
N ASP A 209 6.23 4.72 -28.45
CA ASP A 209 5.15 5.37 -29.21
C ASP A 209 3.96 4.45 -29.51
N GLU A 210 4.17 3.13 -29.62
CA GLU A 210 3.07 2.19 -29.88
C GLU A 210 2.03 2.23 -28.76
N VAL A 211 2.49 2.21 -27.50
CA VAL A 211 1.64 2.23 -26.32
C VAL A 211 1.06 3.63 -26.12
N ALA A 212 1.85 4.67 -26.38
CA ALA A 212 1.39 6.06 -26.29
C ALA A 212 0.25 6.35 -27.29
N ASN A 213 0.35 5.85 -28.53
CA ASN A 213 -0.71 6.00 -29.54
C ASN A 213 -1.95 5.14 -29.26
N TRP A 214 -1.80 4.07 -28.46
CA TRP A 214 -2.92 3.21 -28.07
C TRP A 214 -3.77 3.81 -26.94
N LEU A 215 -3.18 4.63 -26.07
CA LEU A 215 -3.83 5.27 -24.91
C LEU A 215 -4.71 6.48 -25.30
#